data_AF-A0A0D3HT45-F1
#
_entry.id   AF-A0A0D3HT45-F1
#
_cell.length_a   1.000
_cell.length_b   1.000
_cell.length_c   1.000
_cell.angle_alpha   90.00
_cell.angle_beta   90.00
_cell.angle_gamma   90.00
#
_symmetry.space_group_name_H-M   'P 1'
#
loop_
_entity.id
_entity.type
_entity.pdbx_description
1 polymer ?
#
loop_
_entity_poly.entity_id
_entity_poly.type
_entity_poly.pdbx_seq_one_letter_code
_entity_poly.pdbx_strand_id
1 'polypeptide(L)'
;MLRSTFPLVSHLPSRKPPPIRPRPPPVRPYASSAASPPPPPPPPASAYVHLPFCRKRCHYCDFPIVALGTSSPPTSPHGGDGDDPRIADYVRLLLREVAATRPVSDDGVPLDTVFFGGGTPSLVPPRLVAAVLDALRARFGLSASPEVSIEMDPGTFDAAKLRELVGLGVNRVSLGVQAFQEDLLRACGRAHGLREVHDAVGIVTACEGLQNWSMDLISSLPNQTEEMWEESLRCTVDARPTHVSVYDLQIEQGTKFGQLYTPGVYPLPNERDSANFYKIASKRLSEAGYNHYEISSYCKTGYECKHNVTYWQNRSFYAFGLGSASYINGIRFSRPRRMKEYAEWVQKLENGVWSHESGNSGIKDMAMDVVMLSLRTAWGLDVQSFSKTFGRSLTESLCNTFRPFVESGLVIAMDMERRALQPSEFELDLQHDGENGSRVAFIRLSDPDGWIGEG
;
A
#
# COMPACT_ATOMS: atom_id res chain seq x y z
N MET A 1 25.26 -53.42 -39.28
CA MET A 1 24.93 -54.86 -39.37
C MET A 1 24.38 -55.30 -38.02
N LEU A 2 23.30 -56.11 -38.05
CA LEU A 2 22.60 -56.82 -36.96
C LEU A 2 21.74 -55.94 -36.03
N ARG A 3 20.44 -55.73 -36.31
CA ARG A 3 19.22 -56.58 -36.18
C ARG A 3 18.80 -56.90 -34.72
N SER A 4 17.65 -56.29 -34.35
CA SER A 4 16.46 -56.90 -33.71
C SER A 4 16.61 -57.70 -32.42
N THR A 5 15.93 -57.28 -31.35
CA THR A 5 14.77 -58.01 -30.77
C THR A 5 14.23 -57.26 -29.53
N PHE A 6 12.94 -56.90 -29.57
CA PHE A 6 12.13 -56.59 -28.37
C PHE A 6 11.55 -57.90 -27.82
N PRO A 7 11.35 -58.00 -26.50
CA PRO A 7 10.10 -58.59 -26.02
C PRO A 7 9.37 -57.73 -24.98
N LEU A 8 8.09 -58.10 -24.85
CA LEU A 8 6.96 -57.45 -24.22
C LEU A 8 7.05 -57.19 -22.70
N VAL A 9 6.49 -56.05 -22.31
CA VAL A 9 5.42 -55.82 -21.31
C VAL A 9 5.49 -56.62 -19.99
N SER A 10 5.76 -55.91 -18.90
CA SER A 10 5.33 -56.27 -17.55
C SER A 10 4.39 -55.20 -16.99
N HIS A 11 3.30 -55.66 -16.39
CA HIS A 11 2.18 -54.88 -15.88
C HIS A 11 2.54 -53.97 -14.70
N LEU A 12 2.21 -52.68 -14.81
CA LEU A 12 2.08 -51.76 -13.68
C LEU A 12 0.59 -51.59 -13.32
N PRO A 13 0.19 -51.69 -12.05
CA PRO A 13 -1.20 -51.54 -11.63
C PRO A 13 -1.67 -50.09 -11.76
N SER A 14 -2.90 -49.91 -12.25
CA SER A 14 -3.52 -48.59 -12.45
C SER A 14 -3.73 -47.87 -11.12
N ARG A 15 -3.14 -46.69 -10.98
CA ARG A 15 -3.48 -45.76 -9.90
C ARG A 15 -4.87 -45.19 -10.19
N LYS A 16 -5.82 -45.44 -9.29
CA LYS A 16 -7.15 -44.80 -9.31
C LYS A 16 -6.99 -43.28 -9.20
N PRO A 17 -7.73 -42.49 -9.99
CA PRO A 17 -7.73 -41.03 -9.85
C PRO A 17 -8.30 -40.62 -8.48
N PRO A 18 -7.84 -39.49 -7.91
CA PRO A 18 -8.37 -38.97 -6.65
C PRO A 18 -9.85 -38.58 -6.81
N PRO A 19 -10.64 -38.65 -5.71
CA PRO A 19 -12.05 -38.32 -5.74
C PRO A 19 -12.27 -36.84 -6.11
N ILE A 20 -13.12 -36.63 -7.11
CA ILE A 20 -13.57 -35.30 -7.55
C ILE A 20 -14.37 -34.68 -6.41
N ARG A 21 -13.87 -33.58 -5.83
CA ARG A 21 -14.65 -32.75 -4.89
C ARG A 21 -15.83 -32.12 -5.64
N PRO A 22 -17.07 -32.15 -5.10
CA PRO A 22 -18.20 -31.51 -5.75
C PRO A 22 -17.95 -30.01 -5.87
N ARG A 23 -18.18 -29.45 -7.07
CA ARG A 23 -18.18 -28.00 -7.30
C ARG A 23 -19.23 -27.36 -6.39
N PRO A 24 -18.93 -26.21 -5.75
CA PRO A 24 -19.96 -25.43 -5.10
C PRO A 24 -21.04 -25.06 -6.12
N PRO A 25 -22.33 -25.01 -5.73
CA PRO A 25 -23.41 -24.69 -6.66
C PRO A 25 -23.18 -23.30 -7.26
N PRO A 26 -23.51 -23.10 -8.55
CA PRO A 26 -23.47 -21.77 -9.14
C PRO A 26 -24.42 -20.85 -8.38
N VAL A 27 -23.90 -19.70 -7.95
CA VAL A 27 -24.69 -18.63 -7.32
C VAL A 27 -25.82 -18.28 -8.29
N ARG A 28 -27.07 -18.55 -7.90
CA ARG A 28 -28.24 -18.14 -8.67
C ARG A 28 -28.23 -16.60 -8.78
N PRO A 29 -28.36 -16.02 -9.99
CA PRO A 29 -28.55 -14.59 -10.11
C PRO A 29 -29.94 -14.27 -9.57
N TYR A 30 -29.99 -13.74 -8.34
CA TYR A 30 -31.18 -13.02 -7.89
C TYR A 30 -31.28 -11.75 -8.73
N ALA A 31 -32.43 -11.56 -9.37
CA ALA A 31 -32.75 -10.35 -10.09
C ALA A 31 -32.51 -9.15 -9.17
N SER A 32 -31.52 -8.32 -9.51
CA SER A 32 -31.25 -7.07 -8.83
C SER A 32 -32.48 -6.19 -9.00
N SER A 33 -33.15 -5.82 -7.91
CA SER A 33 -33.98 -4.62 -7.96
C SER A 33 -33.04 -3.47 -8.32
N ALA A 34 -33.50 -2.62 -9.24
CA ALA A 34 -32.72 -1.52 -9.77
C ALA A 34 -32.60 -0.43 -8.69
N ALA A 35 -31.67 -0.61 -7.75
CA ALA A 35 -31.15 0.50 -6.97
C ALA A 35 -30.33 1.39 -7.92
N SER A 36 -30.56 2.70 -7.87
CA SER A 36 -29.70 3.66 -8.55
C SER A 36 -28.24 3.44 -8.13
N PRO A 37 -27.27 3.53 -9.06
CA PRO A 37 -25.87 3.38 -8.71
C PRO A 37 -25.50 4.43 -7.64
N PRO A 38 -24.61 4.08 -6.68
CA PRO A 38 -24.16 5.03 -5.68
C PRO A 38 -23.51 6.24 -6.35
N PRO A 39 -23.55 7.43 -5.73
CA PRO A 39 -22.86 8.60 -6.27
C PRO A 39 -21.37 8.28 -6.45
N PRO A 40 -20.72 8.80 -7.52
CA PRO A 40 -19.30 8.60 -7.71
C PRO A 40 -18.52 9.23 -6.54
N PRO A 41 -17.34 8.67 -6.19
CA PRO A 41 -16.45 9.30 -5.23
C PRO A 41 -16.10 10.74 -5.67
N PRO A 42 -15.72 11.62 -4.72
CA PRO A 42 -15.29 12.97 -5.05
C PRO A 42 -14.10 12.95 -6.03
N PRO A 43 -13.90 14.01 -6.83
CA PRO A 43 -12.78 14.10 -7.74
C PRO A 43 -11.44 13.85 -7.02
N PRO A 44 -10.44 13.26 -7.72
CA PRO A 44 -9.18 12.93 -7.08
C PRO A 44 -8.41 14.17 -6.60
N ALA A 45 -7.96 14.14 -5.34
CA ALA A 45 -7.08 15.16 -4.74
C ALA A 45 -5.69 14.62 -4.39
N SER A 46 -5.34 13.42 -4.87
CA SER A 46 -4.09 12.72 -4.55
C SER A 46 -3.47 12.14 -5.82
N ALA A 47 -2.14 12.20 -5.92
CA ALA A 47 -1.38 11.66 -7.06
C ALA A 47 -0.24 10.75 -6.59
N TYR A 48 -0.27 9.47 -7.01
CA TYR A 48 0.86 8.56 -6.88
C TYR A 48 1.72 8.58 -8.14
N VAL A 49 3.03 8.59 -8.00
CA VAL A 49 3.99 8.55 -9.11
C VAL A 49 4.93 7.37 -8.93
N HIS A 50 4.84 6.41 -9.85
CA HIS A 50 5.69 5.23 -9.85
C HIS A 50 7.04 5.52 -10.54
N LEU A 51 8.12 5.51 -9.77
CA LEU A 51 9.51 5.61 -10.24
C LEU A 51 10.18 4.23 -10.08
N PRO A 52 10.27 3.41 -11.15
CA PRO A 52 10.50 1.98 -11.03
C PRO A 52 11.98 1.60 -10.80
N PHE A 53 12.87 2.53 -10.52
CA PHE A 53 14.31 2.23 -10.54
C PHE A 53 14.79 1.60 -9.25
N CYS A 54 15.54 0.51 -9.32
CA CYS A 54 16.25 -0.05 -8.16
C CYS A 54 17.68 -0.38 -8.55
N ARG A 55 18.63 -0.39 -7.61
CA ARG A 55 19.98 -0.95 -7.88
C ARG A 55 19.91 -2.44 -8.23
N LYS A 56 19.08 -3.19 -7.50
CA LYS A 56 18.72 -4.59 -7.76
C LYS A 56 17.35 -4.91 -7.17
N ARG A 57 16.74 -6.02 -7.58
CA ARG A 57 15.45 -6.49 -7.06
C ARG A 57 15.62 -7.16 -5.69
N CYS A 58 14.93 -6.64 -4.67
CA CYS A 58 14.81 -7.32 -3.37
C CYS A 58 14.06 -8.65 -3.55
N HIS A 59 14.40 -9.66 -2.76
CA HIS A 59 13.93 -11.03 -2.97
C HIS A 59 12.43 -11.22 -2.70
N TYR A 60 11.84 -10.37 -1.87
CA TYR A 60 10.40 -10.30 -1.60
C TYR A 60 9.59 -9.41 -2.56
N CYS A 61 10.25 -8.61 -3.41
CA CYS A 61 9.59 -7.50 -4.11
C CYS A 61 8.87 -7.95 -5.40
N ASP A 62 7.54 -7.79 -5.44
CA ASP A 62 6.72 -7.99 -6.65
C ASP A 62 6.53 -6.72 -7.50
N PHE A 63 7.07 -5.57 -7.10
CA PHE A 63 6.87 -4.35 -7.88
C PHE A 63 7.49 -4.40 -9.29
N PRO A 64 6.88 -3.72 -10.28
CA PRO A 64 7.46 -3.57 -11.60
C PRO A 64 8.65 -2.61 -11.54
N ILE A 65 9.86 -3.15 -11.48
CA ILE A 65 11.10 -2.37 -11.36
C ILE A 65 12.00 -2.49 -12.59
N VAL A 66 12.84 -1.49 -12.78
CA VAL A 66 13.96 -1.41 -13.71
C VAL A 66 15.25 -1.45 -12.88
N ALA A 67 15.98 -2.56 -12.97
CA ALA A 67 17.25 -2.71 -12.27
C ALA A 67 18.35 -1.89 -12.99
N LEU A 68 18.95 -0.93 -12.29
CA LEU A 68 20.04 -0.10 -12.82
C LEU A 68 21.39 -0.80 -12.74
N GLY A 69 21.57 -1.72 -11.80
CA GLY A 69 22.85 -2.34 -11.46
C GLY A 69 23.49 -1.66 -10.24
N THR A 70 24.43 -2.36 -9.60
CA THR A 70 25.15 -1.86 -8.41
C THR A 70 26.36 -0.99 -8.76
N SER A 71 26.79 -1.00 -10.03
CA SER A 71 27.96 -0.26 -10.52
C SER A 71 27.61 1.09 -11.13
N SER A 72 26.32 1.46 -11.21
CA SER A 72 25.94 2.80 -11.64
C SER A 72 26.38 3.79 -10.57
N PRO A 73 27.27 4.75 -10.89
CA PRO A 73 27.71 5.72 -9.90
C PRO A 73 26.49 6.50 -9.38
N PRO A 74 26.49 6.91 -8.09
CA PRO A 74 25.54 7.91 -7.63
C PRO A 74 25.66 9.11 -8.58
N THR A 75 24.53 9.54 -9.12
CA THR A 75 24.39 10.67 -10.04
C THR A 75 25.29 11.81 -9.55
N SER A 76 26.29 12.19 -10.35
CA SER A 76 27.32 13.16 -9.95
C SER A 76 26.69 14.41 -9.32
N PRO A 77 27.21 14.90 -8.18
CA PRO A 77 26.66 16.04 -7.45
C PRO A 77 26.78 17.38 -8.21
N HIS A 78 27.41 17.38 -9.38
CA HIS A 78 27.64 18.56 -10.20
C HIS A 78 27.22 18.29 -11.64
N GLY A 79 25.91 18.30 -11.91
CA GLY A 79 25.23 18.63 -13.19
C GLY A 79 25.92 18.42 -14.55
N GLY A 80 26.86 17.48 -14.66
CA GLY A 80 27.63 17.19 -15.85
C GLY A 80 27.11 15.94 -16.53
N ASP A 81 27.15 15.96 -17.86
CA ASP A 81 26.60 15.00 -18.80
C ASP A 81 26.63 13.54 -18.31
N GLY A 82 25.44 12.91 -18.20
CA GLY A 82 25.31 11.48 -17.94
C GLY A 82 24.32 11.10 -16.83
N ASP A 83 23.06 11.54 -16.91
CA ASP A 83 22.00 10.76 -16.28
C ASP A 83 22.01 9.35 -16.83
N ASP A 84 21.63 8.38 -16.00
CA ASP A 84 21.26 7.07 -16.54
C ASP A 84 20.14 7.28 -17.57
N PRO A 85 20.36 6.99 -18.86
CA PRO A 85 19.39 7.30 -19.91
C PRO A 85 18.06 6.59 -19.66
N ARG A 86 18.07 5.44 -18.96
CA ARG A 86 16.85 4.73 -18.56
C ARG A 86 15.97 5.56 -17.63
N ILE A 87 16.58 6.36 -16.75
CA ILE A 87 15.84 7.28 -15.86
C ILE A 87 15.27 8.43 -16.67
N ALA A 88 16.11 9.13 -17.43
CA ALA A 88 15.70 10.29 -18.20
C ALA A 88 14.62 9.96 -19.24
N ASP A 89 14.76 8.84 -19.96
CA ASP A 89 13.79 8.41 -20.98
C ASP A 89 12.44 8.01 -20.38
N TYR A 90 12.47 7.33 -19.24
CA TYR A 90 11.24 6.99 -18.52
C TYR A 90 10.54 8.23 -17.97
N VAL A 91 11.27 9.17 -17.37
CA VAL A 91 10.66 10.42 -16.88
C VAL A 91 10.06 11.21 -18.04
N ARG A 92 10.69 11.24 -19.21
CA ARG A 92 10.10 11.84 -20.42
C ARG A 92 8.78 11.15 -20.82
N LEU A 93 8.73 9.82 -20.73
CA LEU A 93 7.50 9.06 -21.00
C LEU A 93 6.41 9.33 -19.95
N LEU A 94 6.78 9.42 -18.67
CA LEU A 94 5.89 9.76 -17.57
C LEU A 94 5.30 11.17 -17.73
N LEU A 95 6.12 12.16 -18.13
CA LEU A 95 5.64 13.52 -18.39
C LEU A 95 4.63 13.57 -19.54
N ARG A 96 4.81 12.73 -20.57
CA ARG A 96 3.83 12.57 -21.65
C ARG A 96 2.49 12.02 -21.14
N GLU A 97 2.53 11.02 -20.25
CA GLU A 97 1.33 10.52 -19.60
C GLU A 97 0.60 11.61 -18.81
N VAL A 98 1.33 12.34 -17.96
CA VAL A 98 0.77 13.45 -17.16
C VAL A 98 0.12 14.49 -18.07
N ALA A 99 0.79 14.91 -19.14
CA ALA A 99 0.26 15.88 -20.09
C ALA A 99 -1.01 15.38 -20.81
N ALA A 100 -1.05 14.09 -21.19
CA ALA A 100 -2.20 13.50 -21.88
C ALA A 100 -3.40 13.22 -20.97
N THR A 101 -3.17 13.01 -19.67
CA THR A 101 -4.23 12.69 -18.70
C THR A 101 -5.11 13.91 -18.45
N ARG A 102 -6.43 13.78 -18.62
CA ARG A 102 -7.38 14.88 -18.38
C ARG A 102 -7.81 14.92 -16.90
N PRO A 103 -7.87 16.09 -16.27
CA PRO A 103 -8.55 16.25 -14.98
C PRO A 103 -10.01 15.79 -15.08
N VAL A 104 -10.56 15.33 -13.95
CA VAL A 104 -11.93 14.78 -13.90
C VAL A 104 -12.99 15.89 -13.97
N SER A 105 -12.67 17.10 -13.54
CA SER A 105 -13.57 18.26 -13.54
C SER A 105 -12.87 19.49 -14.12
N ASP A 106 -13.62 20.29 -14.88
CA ASP A 106 -13.12 21.55 -15.45
C ASP A 106 -12.76 22.59 -14.38
N ASP A 107 -13.42 22.53 -13.20
CA ASP A 107 -13.13 23.37 -12.03
C ASP A 107 -11.97 22.86 -11.17
N GLY A 108 -11.28 21.78 -11.60
CA GLY A 108 -10.05 21.19 -11.03
C GLY A 108 -9.88 21.23 -9.50
N VAL A 109 -10.09 20.10 -8.81
CA VAL A 109 -9.66 19.98 -7.41
C VAL A 109 -8.13 19.89 -7.36
N PRO A 110 -7.44 20.82 -6.66
CA PRO A 110 -5.98 20.78 -6.57
C PRO A 110 -5.52 19.54 -5.79
N LEU A 111 -4.33 19.03 -6.12
CA LEU A 111 -3.77 17.90 -5.39
C LEU A 111 -3.32 18.34 -3.98
N ASP A 112 -3.85 17.65 -2.98
CA ASP A 112 -3.42 17.73 -1.57
C ASP A 112 -2.25 16.83 -1.27
N THR A 113 -2.02 15.80 -2.10
CA THR A 113 -0.89 14.88 -1.92
C THR A 113 -0.24 14.49 -3.24
N VAL A 114 1.09 14.39 -3.22
CA VAL A 114 1.90 13.76 -4.27
C VAL A 114 2.82 12.75 -3.60
N PHE A 115 2.78 11.49 -4.03
CA PHE A 115 3.59 10.43 -3.45
C PHE A 115 4.47 9.79 -4.53
N PHE A 116 5.78 9.99 -4.44
CA PHE A 116 6.76 9.33 -5.28
C PHE A 116 7.16 8.01 -4.63
N GLY A 117 6.81 6.90 -5.26
CA GLY A 117 7.12 5.55 -4.77
C GLY A 117 7.48 4.57 -5.88
N GLY A 118 7.52 3.29 -5.54
CA GLY A 118 7.58 2.19 -6.51
C GLY A 118 8.86 1.37 -6.42
N GLY A 119 9.91 1.78 -7.12
CA GLY A 119 11.23 1.21 -6.95
C GLY A 119 11.98 1.92 -5.82
N THR A 120 12.86 2.83 -6.21
CA THR A 120 13.66 3.65 -5.32
C THR A 120 13.70 5.06 -5.90
N PRO A 121 12.66 5.88 -5.64
CA PRO A 121 12.57 7.26 -6.10
C PRO A 121 13.82 8.10 -5.82
N SER A 122 14.47 7.87 -4.68
CA SER A 122 15.77 8.47 -4.32
C SER A 122 16.93 8.18 -5.29
N LEU A 123 16.81 7.26 -6.25
CA LEU A 123 17.77 7.14 -7.36
C LEU A 123 17.57 8.19 -8.45
N VAL A 124 16.37 8.79 -8.54
CA VAL A 124 16.06 9.82 -9.53
C VAL A 124 16.74 11.14 -9.12
N PRO A 125 17.42 11.84 -10.05
CA PRO A 125 17.98 13.16 -9.79
C PRO A 125 16.90 14.18 -9.37
N PRO A 126 17.18 15.09 -8.41
CA PRO A 126 16.21 16.07 -7.94
C PRO A 126 15.55 16.89 -9.06
N ARG A 127 16.31 17.30 -10.08
CA ARG A 127 15.73 18.04 -11.23
C ARG A 127 14.68 17.26 -12.04
N LEU A 128 14.76 15.93 -12.09
CA LEU A 128 13.73 15.12 -12.76
C LEU A 128 12.51 14.92 -11.87
N VAL A 129 12.70 14.84 -10.54
CA VAL A 129 11.59 14.90 -9.58
C VAL A 129 10.86 16.26 -9.70
N ALA A 130 11.62 17.36 -9.78
CA ALA A 130 11.10 18.71 -10.01
C ALA A 130 10.26 18.78 -11.29
N ALA A 131 10.77 18.27 -12.41
CA ALA A 131 10.05 18.25 -13.68
C ALA A 131 8.69 17.54 -13.59
N VAL A 132 8.62 16.42 -12.85
CA VAL A 132 7.35 15.71 -12.64
C VAL A 132 6.42 16.52 -11.74
N LEU A 133 6.92 17.09 -10.64
CA LEU A 133 6.11 17.91 -9.73
C LEU A 133 5.55 19.15 -10.44
N ASP A 134 6.36 19.80 -11.27
CA ASP A 134 5.94 20.95 -12.07
C ASP A 134 4.88 20.57 -13.11
N ALA A 135 5.01 19.41 -13.75
CA ALA A 135 4.00 18.91 -14.68
C ALA A 135 2.67 18.60 -13.97
N LEU A 136 2.73 17.98 -12.77
CA LEU A 136 1.53 17.75 -11.96
C LEU A 136 0.89 19.07 -11.52
N ARG A 137 1.68 20.04 -11.05
CA ARG A 137 1.20 21.38 -10.66
C ARG A 137 0.52 22.08 -11.84
N ALA A 138 1.16 22.07 -13.01
CA ALA A 138 0.60 22.71 -14.20
C ALA A 138 -0.69 22.03 -14.69
N ARG A 139 -0.81 20.70 -14.49
CA ARG A 139 -1.94 19.92 -15.01
C ARG A 139 -3.14 19.84 -14.07
N PHE A 140 -2.89 19.71 -12.78
CA PHE A 140 -3.92 19.42 -11.76
C PHE A 140 -4.01 20.50 -10.68
N GLY A 141 -3.02 21.41 -10.60
CA GLY A 141 -2.86 22.29 -9.44
C GLY A 141 -2.33 21.53 -8.21
N LEU A 142 -1.73 22.27 -7.29
CA LEU A 142 -1.38 21.79 -5.95
C LEU A 142 -2.05 22.69 -4.94
N SER A 143 -2.50 22.15 -3.81
CA SER A 143 -3.04 22.97 -2.73
C SER A 143 -1.94 23.83 -2.10
N ALA A 144 -2.30 24.73 -1.18
CA ALA A 144 -1.34 25.67 -0.59
C ALA A 144 -0.27 24.97 0.27
N SER A 145 -0.54 23.77 0.77
CA SER A 145 0.36 23.01 1.64
C SER A 145 0.19 21.50 1.40
N PRO A 146 0.57 21.01 0.20
CA PRO A 146 0.38 19.63 -0.15
C PRO A 146 1.37 18.75 0.62
N GLU A 147 0.99 17.51 0.95
CA GLU A 147 1.95 16.50 1.38
C GLU A 147 2.69 15.96 0.15
N VAL A 148 4.00 16.20 0.07
CA VAL A 148 4.86 15.65 -0.98
C VAL A 148 5.78 14.62 -0.36
N SER A 149 5.41 13.35 -0.57
CA SER A 149 6.11 12.18 -0.05
C SER A 149 7.10 11.61 -1.07
N ILE A 150 8.26 11.13 -0.61
CA ILE A 150 9.19 10.35 -1.43
C ILE A 150 9.75 9.15 -0.68
N GLU A 151 9.72 7.98 -1.32
CA GLU A 151 10.41 6.78 -0.81
C GLU A 151 11.92 6.86 -1.06
N MET A 152 12.70 6.55 -0.03
CA MET A 152 14.15 6.60 -0.04
C MET A 152 14.77 5.29 0.44
N ASP A 153 15.87 4.88 -0.21
CA ASP A 153 16.61 3.68 0.17
C ASP A 153 17.99 4.05 0.73
N PRO A 154 18.43 3.47 1.85
CA PRO A 154 19.78 3.67 2.35
C PRO A 154 20.85 3.50 1.28
N GLY A 155 21.82 4.43 1.28
CA GLY A 155 22.94 4.46 0.35
C GLY A 155 22.61 5.02 -1.05
N THR A 156 21.40 5.51 -1.33
CA THR A 156 21.02 6.08 -2.65
C THR A 156 20.96 7.61 -2.69
N PHE A 157 21.17 8.26 -1.55
CA PHE A 157 21.17 9.72 -1.40
C PHE A 157 22.24 10.15 -0.40
N ASP A 158 22.62 11.42 -0.47
CA ASP A 158 23.45 12.09 0.52
C ASP A 158 22.69 13.31 1.09
N ALA A 159 23.33 14.03 2.01
CA ALA A 159 22.73 15.22 2.63
C ALA A 159 22.47 16.35 1.64
N ALA A 160 23.25 16.49 0.57
CA ALA A 160 23.05 17.52 -0.44
C ALA A 160 21.78 17.22 -1.25
N LYS A 161 21.65 15.98 -1.74
CA LYS A 161 20.49 15.51 -2.48
C LYS A 161 19.20 15.62 -1.66
N LEU A 162 19.23 15.26 -0.37
CA LEU A 162 18.06 15.40 0.49
C LEU A 162 17.64 16.87 0.65
N ARG A 163 18.59 17.79 0.88
CA ARG A 163 18.30 19.23 0.95
C ARG A 163 17.73 19.77 -0.36
N GLU A 164 18.23 19.32 -1.51
CA GLU A 164 17.67 19.69 -2.82
C GLU A 164 16.21 19.23 -2.94
N LEU A 165 15.91 17.97 -2.58
CA LEU A 165 14.55 17.44 -2.60
C LEU A 165 13.61 18.23 -1.67
N VAL A 166 14.06 18.54 -0.44
CA VAL A 166 13.29 19.38 0.50
C VAL A 166 13.07 20.77 -0.08
N GLY A 167 14.08 21.37 -0.72
CA GLY A 167 13.96 22.65 -1.40
C GLY A 167 12.98 22.67 -2.58
N LEU A 168 12.68 21.51 -3.19
CA LEU A 168 11.65 21.36 -4.21
C LEU A 168 10.22 21.25 -3.63
N GLY A 169 10.09 21.15 -2.30
CA GLY A 169 8.83 21.00 -1.60
C GLY A 169 8.53 19.58 -1.09
N VAL A 170 9.48 18.63 -1.20
CA VAL A 170 9.36 17.35 -0.49
C VAL A 170 9.34 17.63 1.00
N ASN A 171 8.25 17.24 1.67
CA ASN A 171 8.06 17.48 3.10
C ASN A 171 7.76 16.21 3.88
N ARG A 172 7.72 15.05 3.20
CA ARG A 172 7.66 13.73 3.84
C ARG A 172 8.63 12.74 3.18
N VAL A 173 9.42 12.02 3.96
CA VAL A 173 10.29 10.94 3.50
C VAL A 173 9.82 9.60 4.07
N SER A 174 9.81 8.53 3.29
CA SER A 174 9.67 7.16 3.81
C SER A 174 10.97 6.40 3.55
N LEU A 175 11.65 6.00 4.63
CA LEU A 175 12.98 5.39 4.57
C LEU A 175 12.88 3.88 4.74
N GLY A 176 13.17 3.16 3.67
CA GLY A 176 13.15 1.69 3.64
C GLY A 176 14.33 1.08 4.42
N VAL A 177 14.21 0.89 5.73
CA VAL A 177 15.27 0.27 6.54
C VAL A 177 15.16 -1.25 6.55
N GLN A 178 13.93 -1.76 6.68
CA GLN A 178 13.55 -3.17 6.75
C GLN A 178 14.02 -3.88 8.04
N ALA A 179 15.31 -3.82 8.36
CA ALA A 179 15.91 -4.45 9.53
C ALA A 179 17.25 -3.78 9.90
N PHE A 180 17.67 -3.92 11.17
CA PHE A 180 18.97 -3.44 11.65
C PHE A 180 20.05 -4.54 11.72
N GLN A 181 19.83 -5.67 11.02
CA GLN A 181 20.74 -6.81 10.99
C GLN A 181 21.27 -7.05 9.58
N GLU A 182 22.60 -7.07 9.43
CA GLU A 182 23.30 -7.27 8.15
C GLU A 182 22.86 -8.57 7.44
N ASP A 183 22.69 -9.66 8.19
CA ASP A 183 22.29 -10.95 7.62
C ASP A 183 20.83 -10.94 7.12
N LEU A 184 19.92 -10.24 7.80
CA LEU A 184 18.53 -10.07 7.34
C LEU A 184 18.45 -9.20 6.08
N LEU A 185 19.21 -8.10 6.04
CA LEU A 185 19.32 -7.24 4.85
C LEU A 185 19.86 -8.04 3.65
N ARG A 186 20.89 -8.87 3.88
CA ARG A 186 21.45 -9.76 2.86
C ARG A 186 20.43 -10.81 2.39
N ALA A 187 19.72 -11.45 3.33
CA ALA A 187 18.69 -12.44 3.01
C ALA A 187 17.55 -11.83 2.18
N CYS A 188 17.17 -10.59 2.47
CA CYS A 188 16.21 -9.80 1.69
C CYS A 188 16.72 -9.41 0.29
N GLY A 189 18.00 -9.57 0.02
CA GLY A 189 18.62 -9.09 -1.21
C GLY A 189 18.67 -7.56 -1.29
N ARG A 190 18.88 -6.87 -0.16
CA ARG A 190 19.07 -5.41 -0.13
C ARG A 190 20.40 -5.01 -0.75
N ALA A 191 20.46 -3.83 -1.37
CA ALA A 191 21.67 -3.31 -2.02
C ALA A 191 22.62 -2.60 -1.05
N HIS A 192 22.13 -2.26 0.14
CA HIS A 192 22.87 -1.65 1.25
C HIS A 192 23.06 -2.64 2.40
N GLY A 193 24.04 -2.35 3.26
CA GLY A 193 24.21 -2.99 4.56
C GLY A 193 23.89 -2.04 5.71
N LEU A 194 24.27 -2.44 6.91
CA LEU A 194 23.95 -1.74 8.16
C LEU A 194 24.61 -0.35 8.26
N ARG A 195 25.81 -0.18 7.69
CA ARG A 195 26.48 1.13 7.67
C ARG A 195 25.64 2.16 6.94
N GLU A 196 25.19 1.86 5.73
CA GLU A 196 24.38 2.79 4.95
C GLU A 196 23.02 3.07 5.61
N VAL A 197 22.47 2.12 6.38
CA VAL A 197 21.26 2.36 7.20
C VAL A 197 21.54 3.46 8.23
N HIS A 198 22.62 3.34 9.01
CA HIS A 198 22.98 4.35 10.01
C HIS A 198 23.29 5.70 9.37
N ASP A 199 24.02 5.72 8.26
CA ASP A 199 24.31 6.96 7.53
C ASP A 199 23.01 7.64 7.04
N ALA A 200 22.09 6.87 6.46
CA ALA A 200 20.80 7.38 5.98
C ALA A 200 19.94 7.95 7.10
N VAL A 201 19.86 7.26 8.25
CA VAL A 201 19.16 7.76 9.44
C VAL A 201 19.81 9.06 9.94
N GLY A 202 21.14 9.13 9.99
CA GLY A 202 21.87 10.34 10.35
C GLY A 202 21.58 11.52 9.41
N ILE A 203 21.54 11.27 8.10
CA ILE A 203 21.22 12.29 7.10
C ILE A 203 19.78 12.82 7.25
N VAL A 204 18.81 11.92 7.41
CA VAL A 204 17.39 12.29 7.53
C VAL A 204 17.15 13.07 8.82
N THR A 205 17.69 12.59 9.94
CA THR A 205 17.52 13.25 11.26
C THR A 205 18.21 14.61 11.34
N ALA A 206 19.31 14.82 10.61
CA ALA A 206 20.03 16.09 10.57
C ALA A 206 19.51 17.07 9.49
N CYS A 207 18.52 16.67 8.68
CA CYS A 207 18.04 17.51 7.59
C CYS A 207 17.09 18.61 8.08
N GLU A 208 17.57 19.84 8.07
CA GLU A 208 16.72 21.01 8.32
C GLU A 208 15.56 21.09 7.30
N GLY A 209 14.38 21.49 7.78
CA GLY A 209 13.17 21.60 6.96
C GLY A 209 12.41 20.28 6.74
N LEU A 210 12.98 19.12 7.10
CA LEU A 210 12.29 17.83 7.05
C LEU A 210 11.82 17.41 8.45
N GLN A 211 10.57 17.70 8.76
CA GLN A 211 9.96 17.27 10.03
C GLN A 211 9.29 15.90 9.94
N ASN A 212 8.60 15.63 8.82
CA ASN A 212 7.83 14.41 8.67
C ASN A 212 8.67 13.32 7.98
N TRP A 213 9.01 12.25 8.68
CA TRP A 213 9.64 11.09 8.05
C TRP A 213 9.21 9.78 8.70
N SER A 214 9.18 8.74 7.86
CA SER A 214 8.85 7.36 8.21
C SER A 214 10.08 6.49 8.22
N MET A 215 10.16 5.59 9.19
CA MET A 215 11.02 4.41 9.11
C MET A 215 10.19 3.19 8.77
N ASP A 216 10.56 2.49 7.71
CA ASP A 216 9.81 1.34 7.21
C ASP A 216 10.57 0.05 7.55
N LEU A 217 9.90 -0.85 8.25
CA LEU A 217 10.42 -2.13 8.76
C LEU A 217 9.62 -3.30 8.18
N ILE A 218 10.26 -4.48 8.12
CA ILE A 218 9.59 -5.73 7.76
C ILE A 218 9.74 -6.72 8.92
N SER A 219 8.60 -7.17 9.45
CA SER A 219 8.54 -8.30 10.37
C SER A 219 8.40 -9.61 9.60
N SER A 220 8.64 -10.71 10.30
CA SER A 220 8.54 -12.08 9.78
C SER A 220 9.52 -12.40 8.64
N LEU A 221 10.70 -11.79 8.65
CA LEU A 221 11.77 -12.11 7.68
C LEU A 221 12.36 -13.52 7.92
N PRO A 222 12.92 -14.17 6.89
CA PRO A 222 13.57 -15.47 7.04
C PRO A 222 14.70 -15.43 8.08
N ASN A 223 14.64 -16.33 9.07
CA ASN A 223 15.55 -16.41 10.23
C ASN A 223 15.50 -15.22 11.19
N GLN A 224 14.51 -14.32 11.08
CA GLN A 224 14.35 -13.24 12.06
C GLN A 224 13.92 -13.81 13.40
N THR A 225 14.65 -13.46 14.46
CA THR A 225 14.32 -13.81 15.83
C THR A 225 13.64 -12.64 16.55
N GLU A 226 13.05 -12.93 17.71
CA GLU A 226 12.45 -11.91 18.58
C GLU A 226 13.49 -10.86 19.01
N GLU A 227 14.71 -11.27 19.33
CA GLU A 227 15.79 -10.37 19.74
C GLU A 227 16.20 -9.41 18.62
N MET A 228 16.27 -9.90 17.38
CA MET A 228 16.54 -9.05 16.21
C MET A 228 15.40 -8.05 15.95
N TRP A 229 14.16 -8.47 16.22
CA TRP A 229 13.00 -7.62 16.09
C TRP A 229 12.96 -6.51 17.15
N GLU A 230 13.16 -6.87 18.41
CA GLU A 230 13.30 -5.92 19.54
C GLU A 230 14.45 -4.93 19.30
N GLU A 231 15.59 -5.39 18.78
CA GLU A 231 16.69 -4.49 18.40
C GLU A 231 16.27 -3.49 17.33
N SER A 232 15.57 -3.93 16.28
CA SER A 232 15.12 -3.06 15.20
C SER A 232 14.13 -2.00 15.71
N LEU A 233 13.19 -2.40 16.58
CA LEU A 233 12.23 -1.48 17.20
C LEU A 233 12.93 -0.48 18.12
N ARG A 234 13.89 -0.93 18.94
CA ARG A 234 14.68 -0.03 19.80
C ARG A 234 15.44 1.00 18.97
N CYS A 235 16.18 0.59 17.95
CA CYS A 235 16.89 1.50 17.04
C CYS A 235 15.93 2.50 16.36
N THR A 236 14.72 2.05 16.01
CA THR A 236 13.69 2.91 15.42
C THR A 236 13.20 3.97 16.40
N VAL A 237 12.89 3.58 17.64
CA VAL A 237 12.46 4.51 18.70
C VAL A 237 13.57 5.51 19.03
N ASP A 238 14.82 5.05 19.11
CA ASP A 238 16.00 5.89 19.36
C ASP A 238 16.18 6.95 18.25
N ALA A 239 15.88 6.60 16.99
CA ALA A 239 15.94 7.52 15.86
C ALA A 239 14.80 8.56 15.81
N ARG A 240 13.72 8.33 16.57
CA ARG A 240 12.57 9.26 16.73
C ARG A 240 11.94 9.76 15.41
N PRO A 241 11.58 8.88 14.46
CA PRO A 241 10.76 9.31 13.32
C PRO A 241 9.41 9.86 13.77
N THR A 242 8.73 10.60 12.91
CA THR A 242 7.34 11.00 13.18
C THR A 242 6.34 9.91 12.80
N HIS A 243 6.77 8.96 11.98
CA HIS A 243 5.97 7.87 11.44
C HIS A 243 6.79 6.57 11.41
N VAL A 244 6.15 5.42 11.58
CA VAL A 244 6.79 4.11 11.47
C VAL A 244 5.85 3.19 10.70
N SER A 245 6.33 2.58 9.63
CA SER A 245 5.60 1.52 8.93
C SER A 245 6.19 0.16 9.30
N VAL A 246 5.34 -0.77 9.73
CA VAL A 246 5.68 -2.15 10.05
C VAL A 246 4.88 -3.05 9.11
N TYR A 247 5.57 -3.60 8.12
CA TYR A 247 4.99 -4.55 7.18
C TYR A 247 5.25 -5.98 7.64
N ASP A 248 4.21 -6.81 7.64
CA ASP A 248 4.42 -8.25 7.76
C ASP A 248 4.83 -8.82 6.40
N LEU A 249 5.86 -9.69 6.38
CA LEU A 249 6.35 -10.27 5.13
C LEU A 249 5.27 -11.12 4.46
N GLN A 250 4.81 -10.68 3.29
CA GLN A 250 3.94 -11.46 2.42
C GLN A 250 4.74 -12.20 1.35
N ILE A 251 4.51 -13.51 1.24
CA ILE A 251 5.20 -14.36 0.26
C ILE A 251 4.41 -14.40 -1.05
N GLU A 252 4.88 -13.61 -2.01
CA GLU A 252 4.33 -13.58 -3.35
C GLU A 252 4.96 -14.65 -4.26
N GLN A 253 4.13 -15.49 -4.87
CA GLN A 253 4.58 -16.63 -5.70
C GLN A 253 5.44 -16.20 -6.92
N GLY A 254 5.24 -14.96 -7.40
CA GLY A 254 6.02 -14.38 -8.50
C GLY A 254 7.43 -13.92 -8.11
N THR A 255 7.81 -13.99 -6.84
CA THR A 255 9.06 -13.44 -6.31
C THR A 255 10.11 -14.52 -6.05
N LYS A 256 11.35 -14.11 -5.77
CA LYS A 256 12.40 -15.05 -5.38
C LYS A 256 12.06 -15.73 -4.05
N PHE A 257 11.48 -15.01 -3.10
CA PHE A 257 11.00 -15.60 -1.85
C PHE A 257 9.88 -16.61 -2.07
N GLY A 258 8.95 -16.35 -3.01
CA GLY A 258 7.92 -17.33 -3.39
C GLY A 258 8.47 -18.65 -3.93
N GLN A 259 9.67 -18.64 -4.50
CA GLN A 259 10.37 -19.84 -4.96
C GLN A 259 11.14 -20.57 -3.84
N LEU A 260 11.59 -19.82 -2.83
CA LEU A 260 12.48 -20.33 -1.78
C LEU A 260 11.74 -20.79 -0.52
N TYR A 261 10.61 -20.17 -0.20
CA TYR A 261 9.97 -20.32 1.10
C TYR A 261 8.49 -20.66 0.98
N THR A 262 8.02 -21.46 1.93
CA THR A 262 6.61 -21.77 2.15
C THR A 262 6.16 -21.04 3.42
N PRO A 263 5.07 -20.25 3.39
CA PRO A 263 4.55 -19.57 4.58
C PRO A 263 4.36 -20.52 5.77
N GLY A 264 4.76 -20.07 6.95
CA GLY A 264 4.65 -20.84 8.19
C GLY A 264 5.67 -21.96 8.36
N VAL A 265 6.58 -22.15 7.40
CA VAL A 265 7.64 -23.17 7.45
C VAL A 265 8.99 -22.49 7.63
N TYR A 266 9.76 -22.98 8.62
CA TYR A 266 11.13 -22.53 8.85
C TYR A 266 11.93 -22.51 7.53
N PRO A 267 12.65 -21.43 7.20
CA PRO A 267 13.09 -20.35 8.09
C PRO A 267 12.12 -19.18 8.28
N LEU A 268 10.90 -19.23 7.74
CA LEU A 268 9.88 -18.24 8.06
C LEU A 268 9.23 -18.57 9.42
N PRO A 269 8.82 -17.56 10.20
CA PRO A 269 8.03 -17.78 11.41
C PRO A 269 6.70 -18.46 11.06
N ASN A 270 6.16 -19.20 12.04
CA ASN A 270 4.78 -19.67 11.98
C ASN A 270 3.82 -18.54 12.39
N GLU A 271 2.51 -18.76 12.22
CA GLU A 271 1.47 -17.78 12.52
C GLU A 271 1.53 -17.23 13.95
N ARG A 272 1.89 -18.07 14.93
CA ARG A 272 2.03 -17.65 16.32
C ARG A 272 3.20 -16.70 16.51
N ASP A 273 4.34 -16.99 15.88
CA ASP A 273 5.53 -16.15 15.97
C ASP A 273 5.33 -14.81 15.24
N SER A 274 4.70 -14.82 14.06
CA SER A 274 4.32 -13.59 13.34
C SER A 274 3.35 -12.72 14.15
N ALA A 275 2.33 -13.32 14.76
CA ALA A 275 1.42 -12.60 15.65
C ALA A 275 2.15 -12.02 16.87
N ASN A 276 3.16 -12.71 17.39
CA ASN A 276 4.00 -12.21 18.48
C ASN A 276 4.84 -11.00 18.04
N PHE A 277 5.44 -11.02 16.85
CA PHE A 277 6.16 -9.85 16.32
C PHE A 277 5.27 -8.62 16.19
N TYR A 278 4.04 -8.79 15.70
CA TYR A 278 3.04 -7.72 15.67
C TYR A 278 2.77 -7.16 17.07
N LYS A 279 2.53 -8.03 18.07
CA LYS A 279 2.29 -7.60 19.45
C LYS A 279 3.46 -6.83 20.05
N ILE A 280 4.68 -7.28 19.84
CA ILE A 280 5.90 -6.61 20.32
C ILE A 280 6.03 -5.22 19.69
N ALA A 281 5.85 -5.12 18.37
CA ALA A 281 5.91 -3.85 17.66
C ALA A 281 4.85 -2.87 18.18
N SER A 282 3.61 -3.35 18.30
CA SER A 282 2.49 -2.55 18.73
C SER A 282 2.68 -2.02 20.14
N LYS A 283 3.12 -2.88 21.06
CA LYS A 283 3.48 -2.49 22.44
C LYS A 283 4.60 -1.46 22.47
N ARG A 284 5.74 -1.74 21.83
CA ARG A 284 6.94 -0.87 21.87
C ARG A 284 6.69 0.50 21.27
N LEU A 285 6.01 0.55 20.13
CA LEU A 285 5.70 1.81 19.45
C LEU A 285 4.64 2.60 20.23
N SER A 286 3.63 1.94 20.80
CA SER A 286 2.65 2.60 21.67
C SER A 286 3.28 3.17 22.95
N GLU A 287 4.16 2.41 23.62
CA GLU A 287 4.93 2.86 24.79
C GLU A 287 5.84 4.06 24.44
N ALA A 288 6.36 4.12 23.21
CA ALA A 288 7.12 5.25 22.69
C ALA A 288 6.24 6.42 22.20
N GLY A 289 4.92 6.32 22.34
CA GLY A 289 3.93 7.36 22.02
C GLY A 289 3.61 7.48 20.53
N TYR A 290 3.65 6.39 19.77
CA TYR A 290 3.11 6.34 18.41
C TYR A 290 1.72 5.70 18.42
N ASN A 291 0.77 6.30 17.72
CA ASN A 291 -0.59 5.79 17.59
C ASN A 291 -0.68 4.84 16.41
N HIS A 292 -1.19 3.63 16.63
CA HIS A 292 -1.50 2.70 15.54
C HIS A 292 -2.81 3.12 14.88
N TYR A 293 -2.72 3.76 13.70
CA TYR A 293 -3.88 4.36 13.03
C TYR A 293 -4.37 3.55 11.83
N GLU A 294 -3.50 2.73 11.24
CA GLU A 294 -3.82 1.81 10.15
C GLU A 294 -2.96 0.53 10.22
N ILE A 295 -3.43 -0.53 9.57
CA ILE A 295 -2.92 -1.91 9.65
C ILE A 295 -1.40 -2.05 9.71
N SER A 296 -0.65 -1.24 8.96
CA SER A 296 0.80 -1.31 8.84
C SER A 296 1.52 -0.06 9.33
N SER A 297 0.85 0.96 9.89
CA SER A 297 1.55 2.19 10.29
C SER A 297 1.13 2.80 11.62
N TYR A 298 2.14 3.38 12.24
CA TYR A 298 2.11 4.08 13.51
C TYR A 298 2.61 5.50 13.29
N CYS A 299 2.06 6.49 13.97
CA CYS A 299 2.55 7.87 13.86
C CYS A 299 2.40 8.66 15.14
N LYS A 300 3.17 9.74 15.25
CA LYS A 300 2.84 10.83 16.17
C LYS A 300 1.54 11.51 15.69
N THR A 301 0.76 12.03 16.62
CA THR A 301 -0.49 12.74 16.28
C THR A 301 -0.24 13.83 15.24
N GLY A 302 -1.04 13.82 14.16
CA GLY A 302 -0.93 14.80 13.07
C GLY A 302 0.11 14.47 11.99
N TYR A 303 0.78 13.32 12.09
CA TYR A 303 1.75 12.81 11.11
C TYR A 303 1.26 11.58 10.35
N GLU A 304 -0.06 11.33 10.34
CA GLU A 304 -0.67 10.32 9.48
C GLU A 304 -0.28 10.59 8.02
N CYS A 305 0.09 9.55 7.26
CA CYS A 305 0.36 9.69 5.84
C CYS A 305 -0.94 10.02 5.09
N LYS A 306 -1.13 11.29 4.70
CA LYS A 306 -2.37 11.76 4.07
C LYS A 306 -2.65 11.02 2.77
N HIS A 307 -1.59 10.68 2.03
CA HIS A 307 -1.72 9.90 0.81
C HIS A 307 -2.28 8.49 1.09
N ASN A 308 -1.75 7.78 2.10
CA ASN A 308 -2.26 6.44 2.46
C ASN A 308 -3.69 6.51 2.99
N VAL A 309 -4.04 7.54 3.77
CA VAL A 309 -5.41 7.77 4.25
C VAL A 309 -6.40 7.90 3.08
N THR A 310 -5.98 8.46 1.94
CA THR A 310 -6.81 8.50 0.72
C THR A 310 -7.22 7.09 0.28
N TYR A 311 -6.28 6.13 0.32
CA TYR A 311 -6.55 4.73 -0.02
C TYR A 311 -7.48 4.07 0.98
N TRP A 312 -7.21 4.24 2.27
CA TRP A 312 -8.01 3.62 3.33
C TRP A 312 -9.45 4.14 3.42
N GLN A 313 -9.66 5.40 3.03
CA GLN A 313 -10.99 5.98 2.93
C GLN A 313 -11.68 5.70 1.58
N ASN A 314 -11.09 4.84 0.75
CA ASN A 314 -11.58 4.50 -0.59
C ASN A 314 -11.90 5.75 -1.44
N ARG A 315 -11.06 6.79 -1.34
CA ARG A 315 -11.21 8.03 -2.11
C ARG A 315 -10.49 7.91 -3.44
N SER A 316 -10.95 8.66 -4.45
CA SER A 316 -10.30 8.66 -5.75
C SER A 316 -8.91 9.30 -5.71
N PHE A 317 -8.01 8.76 -6.52
CA PHE A 317 -6.64 9.22 -6.68
C PHE A 317 -6.16 8.98 -8.11
N TYR A 318 -5.33 9.88 -8.61
CA TYR A 318 -4.52 9.63 -9.78
C TYR A 318 -3.32 8.79 -9.39
N ALA A 319 -2.93 7.89 -10.26
CA ALA A 319 -1.57 7.34 -10.24
C ALA A 319 -0.91 7.64 -11.59
N PHE A 320 0.40 7.53 -11.71
CA PHE A 320 1.13 7.67 -12.97
C PHE A 320 2.33 6.72 -13.00
N GLY A 321 2.74 6.29 -14.19
CA GLY A 321 3.92 5.44 -14.36
C GLY A 321 3.60 3.95 -14.50
N LEU A 322 4.65 3.20 -14.85
CA LEU A 322 4.66 1.76 -15.12
C LEU A 322 3.95 0.97 -14.02
N GLY A 323 2.98 0.14 -14.40
CA GLY A 323 2.26 -0.75 -13.48
C GLY A 323 1.43 -0.07 -12.38
N SER A 324 1.36 1.26 -12.35
CA SER A 324 0.57 2.00 -11.36
C SER A 324 -0.93 1.81 -11.60
N ALA A 325 -1.75 1.91 -10.56
CA ALA A 325 -3.20 1.80 -10.65
C ALA A 325 -3.85 3.09 -10.17
N SER A 326 -4.76 3.66 -10.96
CA SER A 326 -5.58 4.81 -10.50
C SER A 326 -6.94 4.31 -10.03
N TYR A 327 -7.59 5.10 -9.18
CA TYR A 327 -8.99 4.92 -8.83
C TYR A 327 -9.74 6.23 -9.08
N ILE A 328 -10.55 6.28 -10.13
CA ILE A 328 -11.18 7.52 -10.59
C ILE A 328 -12.65 7.23 -10.89
N ASN A 329 -13.56 8.03 -10.33
CA ASN A 329 -15.02 7.91 -10.56
C ASN A 329 -15.56 6.49 -10.35
N GLY A 330 -15.07 5.79 -9.33
CA GLY A 330 -15.48 4.41 -9.05
C GLY A 330 -14.80 3.34 -9.91
N ILE A 331 -13.93 3.71 -10.85
CA ILE A 331 -13.24 2.79 -11.76
C ILE A 331 -11.77 2.67 -11.35
N ARG A 332 -11.33 1.43 -11.10
CA ARG A 332 -9.91 1.09 -10.96
C ARG A 332 -9.35 0.62 -12.28
N PHE A 333 -8.19 1.14 -12.66
CA PHE A 333 -7.47 0.67 -13.86
C PHE A 333 -5.97 0.77 -13.64
N SER A 334 -5.24 -0.18 -14.22
CA SER A 334 -3.79 -0.30 -14.07
C SER A 334 -3.07 -0.04 -15.38
N ARG A 335 -1.88 0.55 -15.30
CA ARG A 335 -0.95 0.64 -16.43
C ARG A 335 -0.33 -0.72 -16.70
N PRO A 336 0.12 -1.00 -17.93
CA PRO A 336 0.92 -2.19 -18.19
C PRO A 336 2.16 -2.23 -17.30
N ARG A 337 2.54 -3.43 -16.86
CA ARG A 337 3.72 -3.66 -16.00
C ARG A 337 5.04 -3.78 -16.78
N ARG A 338 4.98 -3.87 -18.12
CA ARG A 338 6.17 -3.95 -18.99
C ARG A 338 6.39 -2.64 -19.73
N MET A 339 7.65 -2.22 -19.81
CA MET A 339 8.02 -0.90 -20.34
C MET A 339 7.51 -0.65 -21.78
N LYS A 340 7.65 -1.65 -22.66
CA LYS A 340 7.18 -1.54 -24.05
C LYS A 340 5.67 -1.34 -24.12
N GLU A 341 4.92 -2.17 -23.40
CA GLU A 341 3.45 -2.11 -23.35
C GLU A 341 2.98 -0.79 -22.72
N TYR A 342 3.68 -0.28 -21.71
CA TYR A 342 3.39 1.01 -21.09
C TYR A 342 3.65 2.17 -22.06
N ALA A 343 4.74 2.15 -22.83
CA ALA A 343 5.00 3.17 -23.85
C ALA A 343 3.93 3.19 -24.96
N GLU A 344 3.50 2.00 -25.43
CA GLU A 344 2.39 1.85 -26.38
C GLU A 344 1.06 2.36 -25.78
N TRP A 345 0.83 2.11 -24.49
CA TRP A 345 -0.34 2.60 -23.77
C TRP A 345 -0.36 4.13 -23.67
N VAL A 346 0.77 4.77 -23.33
CA VAL A 346 0.88 6.24 -23.31
C VAL A 346 0.61 6.84 -24.68
N GLN A 347 1.12 6.22 -25.75
CA GLN A 347 0.85 6.68 -27.12
C GLN A 347 -0.65 6.60 -27.47
N LYS A 348 -1.36 5.54 -27.05
CA LYS A 348 -2.81 5.44 -27.23
C LYS A 348 -3.57 6.50 -26.43
N LEU A 349 -3.10 6.82 -25.23
CA LEU A 349 -3.66 7.89 -24.39
C LEU A 349 -3.51 9.26 -25.06
N GLU A 350 -2.32 9.59 -25.57
CA GLU A 350 -2.07 10.84 -26.31
C GLU A 350 -2.96 10.98 -27.55
N ASN A 351 -3.17 9.88 -28.27
CA ASN A 351 -4.02 9.85 -29.46
C ASN A 351 -5.53 9.88 -29.14
N GLY A 352 -5.93 9.83 -27.87
CA GLY A 352 -7.33 9.79 -27.45
C GLY A 352 -8.06 8.48 -27.82
N VAL A 353 -7.31 7.41 -28.12
CA VAL A 353 -7.85 6.10 -28.53
C VAL A 353 -7.97 5.15 -27.33
N TRP A 354 -7.43 5.52 -26.18
CA TRP A 354 -7.61 4.77 -24.95
C TRP A 354 -8.90 5.20 -24.24
N SER A 355 -9.73 4.22 -23.86
CA SER A 355 -10.87 4.40 -22.98
C SER A 355 -10.75 3.41 -21.82
N HIS A 356 -11.27 3.79 -20.64
CA HIS A 356 -11.39 2.85 -19.54
C HIS A 356 -12.32 1.72 -19.97
N GLU A 357 -11.90 0.47 -19.80
CA GLU A 357 -12.86 -0.62 -19.82
C GLU A 357 -13.79 -0.40 -18.62
N SER A 358 -15.09 -0.23 -18.89
CA SER A 358 -16.13 -0.14 -17.87
C SER A 358 -16.24 -1.49 -17.17
N GLY A 359 -15.33 -1.77 -16.25
CA GLY A 359 -15.52 -2.83 -15.26
C GLY A 359 -16.77 -2.47 -14.48
N ASN A 360 -17.86 -3.17 -14.74
CA ASN A 360 -19.11 -2.98 -14.00
C ASN A 360 -18.92 -3.61 -12.62
N SER A 361 -18.13 -2.96 -11.76
CA SER A 361 -18.03 -3.33 -10.35
C SER A 361 -19.43 -3.19 -9.76
N GLY A 362 -20.00 -4.31 -9.34
CA GLY A 362 -21.35 -4.29 -8.78
C GLY A 362 -21.38 -3.39 -7.56
N ILE A 363 -22.56 -2.85 -7.22
CA ILE A 363 -22.74 -2.06 -6.00
C ILE A 363 -22.22 -2.78 -4.74
N LYS A 364 -22.31 -4.11 -4.73
CA LYS A 364 -21.77 -4.96 -3.66
C LYS A 364 -20.24 -4.98 -3.62
N ASP A 365 -19.56 -4.97 -4.76
CA ASP A 365 -18.09 -4.97 -4.80
C ASP A 365 -17.56 -3.63 -4.25
N MET A 366 -18.16 -2.52 -4.67
CA MET A 366 -17.82 -1.18 -4.15
C MET A 366 -18.08 -1.07 -2.64
N ALA A 367 -19.20 -1.63 -2.16
CA ALA A 367 -19.50 -1.66 -0.74
C ALA A 367 -18.49 -2.51 0.03
N MET A 368 -18.09 -3.67 -0.49
CA MET A 368 -17.09 -4.51 0.14
C MET A 368 -15.72 -3.84 0.19
N ASP A 369 -15.33 -3.08 -0.84
CA ASP A 369 -14.10 -2.29 -0.80
C ASP A 369 -14.11 -1.29 0.36
N VAL A 370 -15.21 -0.54 0.53
CA VAL A 370 -15.34 0.42 1.64
C VAL A 370 -15.23 -0.28 2.99
N VAL A 371 -15.91 -1.41 3.19
CA VAL A 371 -15.84 -2.17 4.44
C VAL A 371 -14.42 -2.70 4.68
N MET A 372 -13.84 -3.34 3.67
CA MET A 372 -12.52 -3.99 3.73
C MET A 372 -11.41 -2.98 4.04
N LEU A 373 -11.43 -1.82 3.39
CA LEU A 373 -10.44 -0.76 3.59
C LEU A 373 -10.65 -0.07 4.94
N SER A 374 -11.88 0.22 5.34
CA SER A 374 -12.17 0.90 6.61
C SER A 374 -11.76 0.07 7.83
N LEU A 375 -11.98 -1.26 7.79
CA LEU A 375 -11.60 -2.17 8.87
C LEU A 375 -10.08 -2.33 9.06
N ARG A 376 -9.26 -1.82 8.13
CA ARG A 376 -7.79 -1.76 8.28
C ARG A 376 -7.34 -0.52 9.04
N THR A 377 -8.27 0.29 9.55
CA THR A 377 -7.95 1.52 10.26
C THR A 377 -8.50 1.51 11.67
N ALA A 378 -7.88 2.31 12.55
CA ALA A 378 -8.35 2.55 13.90
C ALA A 378 -9.76 3.17 13.94
N TRP A 379 -10.10 3.96 12.91
CA TRP A 379 -11.38 4.64 12.79
C TRP A 379 -12.53 3.70 12.45
N GLY A 380 -12.24 2.57 11.79
CA GLY A 380 -13.25 1.64 11.31
C GLY A 380 -14.17 2.23 10.25
N LEU A 381 -15.28 1.52 10.02
CA LEU A 381 -16.33 1.89 9.10
C LEU A 381 -17.25 2.95 9.71
N ASP A 382 -17.46 4.06 9.00
CA ASP A 382 -18.57 4.99 9.23
C ASP A 382 -19.86 4.41 8.61
N VAL A 383 -20.74 3.90 9.48
CA VAL A 383 -21.98 3.23 9.09
C VAL A 383 -22.98 4.22 8.50
N GLN A 384 -22.98 5.48 8.95
CA GLN A 384 -23.89 6.49 8.42
C GLN A 384 -23.53 6.89 7.00
N SER A 385 -22.24 7.14 6.74
CA SER A 385 -21.73 7.43 5.40
C SER A 385 -21.91 6.22 4.46
N PHE A 386 -21.71 5.00 4.97
CA PHE A 386 -22.01 3.78 4.24
C PHE A 386 -23.49 3.69 3.86
N SER A 387 -24.40 3.95 4.82
CA SER A 387 -25.85 3.88 4.60
C SER A 387 -26.34 4.93 3.61
N LYS A 388 -25.82 6.15 3.68
CA LYS A 388 -26.11 7.22 2.69
C LYS A 388 -25.70 6.81 1.27
N THR A 389 -24.61 6.07 1.14
CA THR A 389 -24.04 5.71 -0.17
C THR A 389 -24.71 4.47 -0.76
N PHE A 390 -24.89 3.40 0.03
CA PHE A 390 -25.33 2.10 -0.46
C PHE A 390 -26.75 1.71 -0.04
N GLY A 391 -27.41 2.56 0.75
CA GLY A 391 -28.78 2.39 1.19
C GLY A 391 -28.94 1.50 2.43
N ARG A 392 -30.14 1.59 3.01
CA ARG A 392 -30.51 0.95 4.27
C ARG A 392 -30.45 -0.58 4.22
N SER A 393 -30.98 -1.19 3.16
CA SER A 393 -31.02 -2.65 3.03
C SER A 393 -29.62 -3.30 3.09
N LEU A 394 -28.62 -2.69 2.44
CA LEU A 394 -27.25 -3.21 2.50
C LEU A 394 -26.60 -2.96 3.87
N THR A 395 -26.94 -1.83 4.51
CA THR A 395 -26.49 -1.49 5.87
C THR A 395 -27.01 -2.52 6.88
N GLU A 396 -28.29 -2.88 6.81
CA GLU A 396 -28.90 -3.91 7.67
C GLU A 396 -28.27 -5.28 7.44
N SER A 397 -28.05 -5.66 6.17
CA SER A 397 -27.34 -6.90 5.83
C SER A 397 -25.92 -6.93 6.41
N LEU A 398 -25.23 -5.78 6.40
CA LEU A 398 -23.89 -5.64 6.95
C LEU A 398 -23.90 -5.77 8.48
N CYS A 399 -24.74 -5.01 9.18
CA CYS A 399 -24.83 -5.06 10.63
C CYS A 399 -25.26 -6.45 11.13
N ASN A 400 -26.19 -7.11 10.43
CA ASN A 400 -26.56 -8.50 10.71
C ASN A 400 -25.39 -9.48 10.52
N THR A 401 -24.49 -9.21 9.57
CA THR A 401 -23.27 -10.01 9.37
C THR A 401 -22.28 -9.80 10.52
N PHE A 402 -22.18 -8.58 11.06
CA PHE A 402 -21.28 -8.26 12.17
C PHE A 402 -21.77 -8.70 13.55
N ARG A 403 -23.07 -8.96 13.70
CA ARG A 403 -23.71 -9.40 14.95
C ARG A 403 -22.91 -10.45 15.76
N PRO A 404 -22.58 -11.65 15.23
CA PRO A 404 -21.84 -12.64 16.01
C PRO A 404 -20.42 -12.18 16.41
N PHE A 405 -19.84 -11.23 15.68
CA PHE A 405 -18.52 -10.67 15.99
C PHE A 405 -18.59 -9.58 17.06
N VAL A 406 -19.71 -8.85 17.13
CA VAL A 406 -19.98 -7.93 18.25
C VAL A 406 -20.24 -8.74 19.53
N GLU A 407 -21.03 -9.81 19.45
CA GLU A 407 -21.31 -10.69 20.59
C GLU A 407 -20.06 -11.37 21.15
N SER A 408 -19.14 -11.79 20.29
CA SER A 408 -17.86 -12.40 20.69
C SER A 408 -16.78 -11.37 21.09
N GLY A 409 -17.06 -10.07 20.95
CA GLY A 409 -16.12 -8.99 21.26
C GLY A 409 -15.00 -8.81 20.23
N LEU A 410 -15.06 -9.49 19.08
CA LEU A 410 -14.09 -9.34 17.99
C LEU A 410 -14.28 -8.03 17.20
N VAL A 411 -15.50 -7.47 17.25
CA VAL A 411 -15.88 -6.22 16.60
C VAL A 411 -16.49 -5.29 17.64
N ILE A 412 -16.14 -4.01 17.57
CA ILE A 412 -16.68 -2.97 18.43
C ILE A 412 -17.60 -2.09 17.58
N ALA A 413 -18.88 -2.06 17.94
CA ALA A 413 -19.85 -1.08 17.45
C ALA A 413 -19.86 0.14 18.36
N MET A 414 -19.94 1.34 17.80
CA MET A 414 -19.84 2.59 18.56
C MET A 414 -20.91 3.60 18.16
N ASP A 415 -21.26 4.49 19.10
CA ASP A 415 -22.16 5.63 18.87
C ASP A 415 -21.45 6.84 18.24
N MET A 416 -22.18 7.94 18.05
CA MET A 416 -21.66 9.19 17.48
C MET A 416 -20.53 9.81 18.30
N GLU A 417 -20.50 9.56 19.61
CA GLU A 417 -19.45 10.00 20.52
C GLU A 417 -18.31 8.97 20.64
N ARG A 418 -18.24 7.99 19.74
CA ARG A 418 -17.22 6.91 19.72
C ARG A 418 -17.25 6.01 20.96
N ARG A 419 -18.35 5.99 21.72
CA ARG A 419 -18.49 5.08 22.88
C ARG A 419 -18.93 3.71 22.39
N ALA A 420 -18.28 2.66 22.91
CA ALA A 420 -18.62 1.28 22.60
C ALA A 420 -20.03 0.94 23.09
N LEU A 421 -20.83 0.36 22.19
CA LEU A 421 -22.17 -0.15 22.46
C LEU A 421 -22.08 -1.56 23.03
N GLN A 422 -22.93 -1.87 24.01
CA GLN A 422 -23.09 -3.25 24.46
C GLN A 422 -23.78 -4.09 23.38
N PRO A 423 -23.53 -5.41 23.31
CA PRO A 423 -24.17 -6.28 22.31
C PRO A 423 -25.71 -6.18 22.32
N SER A 424 -26.33 -6.02 23.49
CA SER A 424 -27.78 -5.81 23.61
C SER A 424 -28.25 -4.48 23.01
N GLU A 425 -27.44 -3.43 23.06
CA GLU A 425 -27.74 -2.13 22.46
C GLU A 425 -27.62 -2.17 20.94
N PHE A 426 -26.61 -2.89 20.43
CA PHE A 426 -26.46 -3.17 19.00
C PHE A 426 -27.64 -3.98 18.46
N GLU A 427 -28.10 -4.99 19.21
CA GLU A 427 -29.27 -5.80 18.89
C GLU A 427 -30.57 -5.00 18.81
N LEU A 428 -30.81 -4.13 19.81
CA LEU A 428 -31.98 -3.26 19.81
C LEU A 428 -31.99 -2.32 18.60
N ASP A 429 -30.82 -1.84 18.18
CA ASP A 429 -30.67 -0.99 17.00
C ASP A 429 -31.02 -1.72 15.69
N LEU A 430 -30.70 -3.01 15.60
CA LEU A 430 -31.08 -3.84 14.46
C LEU A 430 -32.59 -4.17 14.39
N GLN A 431 -33.31 -4.01 15.51
CA GLN A 431 -34.74 -4.33 15.62
C GLN A 431 -35.65 -3.09 15.49
N HIS A 432 -35.12 -1.87 15.64
CA HIS A 432 -35.91 -0.64 15.57
C HIS A 432 -36.01 -0.10 14.15
N ASP A 433 -37.20 -0.25 13.58
CA ASP A 433 -37.53 0.19 12.23
C ASP A 433 -37.87 1.70 12.19
N GLY A 434 -36.85 2.56 12.32
CA GLY A 434 -36.86 3.88 11.67
C GLY A 434 -37.44 5.12 12.39
N GLU A 435 -37.89 5.08 13.64
CA GLU A 435 -38.44 6.31 14.27
C GLU A 435 -37.41 7.17 15.03
N ASN A 436 -36.26 6.63 15.47
CA ASN A 436 -35.29 7.38 16.30
C ASN A 436 -33.84 7.44 15.78
N GLY A 437 -33.56 6.97 14.56
CA GLY A 437 -32.21 6.91 14.00
C GLY A 437 -31.37 5.77 14.60
N SER A 438 -30.45 5.21 13.80
CA SER A 438 -29.55 4.14 14.25
C SER A 438 -28.52 4.71 15.25
N ARG A 439 -28.40 4.06 16.41
CA ARG A 439 -27.39 4.33 17.44
C ARG A 439 -26.00 3.91 16.99
N VAL A 440 -25.89 2.97 16.06
CA VAL A 440 -24.61 2.50 15.51
C VAL A 440 -24.09 3.52 14.48
N ALA A 441 -23.07 4.27 14.86
CA ALA A 441 -22.41 5.22 13.98
C ALA A 441 -21.14 4.62 13.35
N PHE A 442 -20.40 3.79 14.09
CA PHE A 442 -19.13 3.23 13.64
C PHE A 442 -18.98 1.76 13.98
N ILE A 443 -18.23 1.03 13.15
CA ILE A 443 -17.85 -0.38 13.38
C ILE A 443 -16.35 -0.53 13.14
N ARG A 444 -15.60 -1.07 14.11
CA ARG A 444 -14.18 -1.38 13.94
C ARG A 444 -13.84 -2.77 14.47
N LEU A 445 -12.69 -3.31 14.06
CA LEU A 445 -12.13 -4.50 14.69
C LEU A 445 -11.73 -4.17 16.13
N SER A 446 -11.98 -5.11 17.03
CA SER A 446 -11.49 -5.00 18.40
C SER A 446 -9.96 -5.01 18.42
N ASP A 447 -9.40 -4.28 19.37
CA ASP A 447 -8.03 -4.49 19.81
C ASP A 447 -8.05 -4.90 21.28
N PRO A 448 -8.14 -6.20 21.58
CA PRO A 448 -8.25 -6.68 22.95
C PRO A 448 -7.01 -6.34 23.80
N ASP A 449 -5.88 -6.04 23.16
CA ASP A 449 -4.65 -5.68 23.83
C ASP A 449 -4.41 -4.14 23.84
N GLY A 450 -5.31 -3.35 23.23
CA GLY A 450 -5.42 -1.90 23.42
C GLY A 450 -4.42 -1.03 22.64
N TRP A 451 -3.93 -1.49 21.50
CA TRP A 451 -2.88 -0.83 20.73
C TRP A 451 -3.36 0.06 19.58
N ILE A 452 -4.53 -0.21 19.02
CA ILE A 452 -5.21 0.64 18.05
C ILE A 452 -5.58 1.94 18.75
N GLY A 453 -5.05 3.06 18.28
CA GLY A 453 -5.28 4.37 18.90
C GLY A 453 -6.77 4.67 19.12
N GLU A 454 -7.09 5.34 20.23
CA GLU A 454 -8.39 5.96 20.43
C GLU A 454 -8.46 7.19 19.51
N GLY A 455 -8.87 6.96 18.26
CA GLY A 455 -8.97 7.99 17.22
C GLY A 455 -10.12 8.96 17.43
#